data_AF-A0A1B6HMN6-F1
#
_entry.id   AF-A0A1B6HMN6-F1
#
_cell.length_a   1.000
_cell.length_b   1.000
_cell.length_c   1.000
_cell.angle_alpha   90.00
_cell.angle_beta   90.00
_cell.angle_gamma   90.00
#
_symmetry.space_group_name_H-M   'P 1'
#
loop_
_entity.id
_entity.type
_entity.pdbx_description
1 polymer ?
#
loop_
_entity_poly.entity_id
_entity_poly.type
_entity_poly.pdbx_seq_one_letter_code
_entity_poly.pdbx_strand_id
1 'polypeptide(L)'
;MAPRKAVLVVPEPPKKRIAPNGVRLPDPIIEGELLTDTAQKTWKLGRSIGLGGFGEIYLASDEINKTVKDDAKYVIKVERHSNGPLFVEKNFYIRTAQMDMINEWVARRHMKALGMPYFLGTGSHHYGGEKYRFLVLPRFGIDIEKVFIRHGRRFHIKTAFTLASYIIDALEYIHCHEYIHADIKGSNLLLGLD
;
A
#
# COMPACT_ATOMS: atom_id res chain seq x y z
N MET A 1 -51.14 -12.16 32.61
CA MET A 1 -50.04 -11.67 31.74
C MET A 1 -49.01 -12.79 31.61
N ALA A 2 -48.77 -13.30 30.40
CA ALA A 2 -47.69 -14.26 30.17
C ALA A 2 -46.37 -13.51 29.93
N PRO A 3 -45.22 -14.00 30.42
CA PRO A 3 -43.94 -13.30 30.27
C PRO A 3 -43.45 -13.39 28.82
N ARG A 4 -43.01 -12.26 28.25
CA ARG A 4 -42.32 -12.25 26.95
C ARG A 4 -40.99 -12.97 27.08
N LYS A 5 -40.79 -14.06 26.30
CA LYS A 5 -39.49 -14.70 26.14
C LYS A 5 -38.50 -13.69 25.56
N ALA A 6 -37.37 -13.53 26.24
CA ALA A 6 -36.23 -12.79 25.70
C ALA A 6 -35.71 -13.52 24.45
N VAL A 7 -35.70 -12.81 23.32
CA VAL A 7 -35.08 -13.30 22.09
C VAL A 7 -33.57 -13.20 22.31
N LEU A 8 -32.91 -14.36 22.45
CA LEU A 8 -31.45 -14.44 22.41
C LEU A 8 -31.01 -14.00 21.01
N VAL A 9 -30.45 -12.80 20.91
CA VAL A 9 -29.76 -12.34 19.71
C VAL A 9 -28.47 -13.14 19.61
N VAL A 10 -28.50 -14.22 18.83
CA VAL A 10 -27.29 -14.97 18.47
C VAL A 10 -26.48 -14.05 17.55
N PRO A 11 -25.22 -13.71 17.88
CA PRO A 11 -24.40 -12.88 17.02
C PRO A 11 -24.21 -13.59 15.68
N GLU A 12 -24.49 -12.89 14.58
CA GLU A 12 -24.25 -13.41 13.24
C GLU A 12 -22.77 -13.82 13.09
N PRO A 13 -22.48 -14.95 12.42
CA PRO A 13 -21.11 -15.32 12.15
C PRO A 13 -20.42 -14.21 11.35
N PRO A 14 -19.14 -13.90 11.65
CA PRO A 14 -18.42 -12.81 11.00
C PRO A 14 -18.45 -13.01 9.48
N LYS A 15 -18.86 -11.95 8.75
CA LYS A 15 -18.89 -11.96 7.28
C LYS A 15 -17.50 -12.34 6.76
N LYS A 16 -17.46 -13.34 5.87
CA LYS A 16 -16.21 -13.81 5.25
C LYS A 16 -15.53 -12.64 4.52
N ARG A 17 -14.30 -12.29 4.92
CA ARG A 17 -13.49 -11.26 4.27
C ARG A 17 -12.90 -11.82 2.98
N ILE A 18 -13.29 -11.25 1.85
CA ILE A 18 -12.86 -11.70 0.52
C ILE A 18 -12.20 -10.52 -0.21
N ALA A 19 -10.98 -10.75 -0.70
CA ALA A 19 -10.24 -9.81 -1.53
C ALA A 19 -10.90 -9.63 -2.92
N PRO A 20 -10.56 -8.57 -3.68
CA PRO A 20 -11.12 -8.35 -5.02
C PRO A 20 -10.90 -9.51 -6.00
N ASN A 21 -9.88 -10.34 -5.80
CA ASN A 21 -9.57 -11.53 -6.59
C ASN A 21 -10.24 -12.83 -6.05
N GLY A 22 -11.13 -12.74 -5.06
CA GLY A 22 -11.83 -13.88 -4.48
C GLY A 22 -11.09 -14.60 -3.35
N VAL A 23 -9.85 -14.21 -3.01
CA VAL A 23 -9.06 -14.86 -1.96
C VAL A 23 -9.62 -14.51 -0.58
N ARG A 24 -9.77 -15.51 0.29
CA ARG A 24 -10.15 -15.29 1.69
C ARG A 24 -9.00 -14.62 2.45
N LEU A 25 -9.28 -13.48 3.06
CA LEU A 25 -8.31 -12.76 3.87
C LEU A 25 -8.38 -13.20 5.34
N PRO A 26 -7.25 -13.16 6.08
CA PRO A 26 -7.24 -13.27 7.54
C PRO A 26 -8.10 -12.19 8.21
N ASP A 27 -8.32 -12.36 9.51
CA ASP A 27 -8.83 -11.26 10.34
C ASP A 27 -7.84 -10.09 10.31
N PRO A 28 -8.34 -8.83 10.31
CA PRO A 28 -7.48 -7.67 10.22
C PRO A 28 -6.63 -7.55 11.49
N ILE A 29 -5.40 -7.09 11.33
CA ILE A 29 -4.61 -6.60 12.46
C ILE A 29 -5.30 -5.34 13.01
N ILE A 30 -5.44 -5.27 14.33
CA ILE A 30 -6.15 -4.17 14.98
C ILE A 30 -5.42 -2.83 14.82
N GLU A 31 -6.21 -1.75 14.77
CA GLU A 31 -5.68 -0.40 14.83
C GLU A 31 -4.94 -0.17 16.15
N GLY A 32 -3.79 0.50 16.08
CA GLY A 32 -2.91 0.77 17.20
C GLY A 32 -1.81 -0.27 17.43
N GLU A 33 -1.85 -1.43 16.76
CA GLU A 33 -0.81 -2.45 16.82
C GLU A 33 0.56 -1.89 16.40
N LEU A 34 1.62 -2.34 17.08
CA LEU A 34 2.99 -1.88 16.86
C LEU A 34 3.79 -2.91 16.07
N LEU A 35 4.32 -2.49 14.92
CA LEU A 35 5.14 -3.31 14.04
C LEU A 35 6.57 -2.79 14.06
N THR A 36 7.53 -3.63 14.45
CA THR A 36 8.96 -3.30 14.39
C THR A 36 9.58 -3.90 13.13
N ASP A 37 10.21 -3.06 12.33
CA ASP A 37 10.86 -3.47 11.09
C ASP A 37 12.25 -4.09 11.33
N THR A 38 12.88 -4.58 10.27
CA THR A 38 14.21 -5.19 10.36
C THR A 38 15.30 -4.22 10.81
N ALA A 39 15.10 -2.91 10.66
CA ALA A 39 16.01 -1.86 11.09
C ALA A 39 15.71 -1.38 12.53
N GLN A 40 14.86 -2.10 13.28
CA GLN A 40 14.44 -1.76 14.64
C GLN A 40 13.63 -0.46 14.74
N LYS A 41 13.11 0.07 13.63
CA LYS A 41 12.15 1.18 13.67
C LYS A 41 10.75 0.62 13.90
N THR A 42 10.03 1.22 14.84
CA THR A 42 8.67 0.83 15.20
C THR A 42 7.66 1.74 14.52
N TRP A 43 6.60 1.14 14.00
CA TRP A 43 5.52 1.77 13.29
C TRP A 43 4.20 1.40 13.96
N LYS A 44 3.30 2.38 14.08
CA LYS A 44 1.96 2.16 14.60
C LYS A 44 0.97 2.04 13.45
N LEU A 45 0.15 0.99 13.46
CA LEU A 45 -0.94 0.83 12.50
C LEU A 45 -2.12 1.75 12.84
N GLY A 46 -2.67 2.37 11.80
CA GLY A 46 -3.97 3.03 11.82
C GLY A 46 -5.05 2.12 11.25
N ARG A 47 -6.19 2.72 10.90
CA ARG A 47 -7.27 2.00 10.22
C ARG A 47 -6.84 1.41 8.87
N SER A 48 -7.54 0.34 8.47
CA SER A 48 -7.47 -0.20 7.12
C SER A 48 -8.02 0.80 6.09
N ILE A 49 -7.36 0.89 4.94
CA ILE A 49 -7.75 1.76 3.82
C ILE A 49 -7.97 1.01 2.51
N GLY A 50 -7.61 -0.27 2.44
CA GLY A 50 -7.79 -1.05 1.22
C GLY A 50 -7.45 -2.52 1.38
N LEU A 51 -8.17 -3.35 0.64
CA LEU A 51 -7.90 -4.78 0.51
C LEU A 51 -7.20 -5.04 -0.82
N GLY A 52 -5.97 -5.54 -0.76
CA GLY A 52 -5.27 -6.06 -1.92
C GLY A 52 -5.72 -7.48 -2.26
N GLY A 53 -5.19 -8.04 -3.35
CA GLY A 53 -5.50 -9.43 -3.74
C GLY A 53 -5.05 -10.47 -2.71
N PHE A 54 -4.01 -10.20 -1.93
CA PHE A 54 -3.41 -11.17 -1.01
C PHE A 54 -3.19 -10.61 0.40
N GLY A 55 -3.61 -9.37 0.64
CA GLY A 55 -3.25 -8.61 1.80
C GLY A 55 -4.13 -7.41 2.05
N GLU A 56 -3.72 -6.62 3.02
CA GLU A 56 -4.43 -5.45 3.48
C GLU A 56 -3.46 -4.28 3.65
N ILE A 57 -3.96 -3.07 3.37
CA ILE A 57 -3.20 -1.83 3.45
C ILE A 57 -3.79 -0.99 4.57
N TYR A 58 -2.94 -0.56 5.48
CA TYR A 58 -3.27 0.25 6.64
C TYR A 58 -2.59 1.61 6.56
N LEU A 59 -3.19 2.62 7.19
CA LEU A 59 -2.44 3.83 7.53
C LEU A 59 -1.34 3.51 8.54
N ALA A 60 -0.28 4.31 8.56
CA ALA A 60 0.80 4.12 9.52
C ALA A 60 1.47 5.43 9.95
N SER A 61 2.05 5.41 11.14
CA SER A 61 2.84 6.51 11.69
C SER A 61 4.08 5.97 12.41
N ASP A 62 5.17 6.73 12.38
CA ASP A 62 6.34 6.52 13.23
C ASP A 62 6.23 7.27 14.58
N GLU A 63 5.19 8.08 14.78
CA GLU A 63 4.88 8.72 16.06
C GLU A 63 4.00 7.79 16.93
N ILE A 64 4.61 6.75 17.49
CA ILE A 64 3.92 5.65 18.19
C ILE A 64 3.00 6.09 19.36
N ASN A 65 3.27 7.25 19.96
CA ASN A 65 2.50 7.79 21.08
C ASN A 65 1.21 8.52 20.66
N LYS A 66 1.00 8.76 19.37
CA LYS A 66 -0.20 9.43 18.84
C LYS A 66 -1.15 8.44 18.20
N THR A 67 -2.42 8.82 18.09
CA THR A 67 -3.38 8.08 17.25
C THR A 67 -3.05 8.34 15.78
N VAL A 68 -3.08 7.29 14.96
CA VAL A 68 -2.87 7.41 13.52
C VAL A 68 -4.12 8.00 12.90
N LYS A 69 -3.99 9.15 12.25
CA LYS A 69 -5.11 9.90 11.67
C LYS A 69 -5.15 9.73 10.14
N ASP A 70 -6.23 10.23 9.54
CA ASP A 70 -6.47 10.18 8.10
C ASP A 70 -5.52 11.04 7.25
N ASP A 71 -4.63 11.80 7.88
CA ASP A 71 -3.52 12.56 7.28
C ASP A 71 -2.16 11.83 7.43
N ALA A 72 -2.16 10.58 7.91
CA ALA A 72 -0.97 9.76 8.04
C ALA A 72 -0.14 9.74 6.75
N LYS A 73 1.18 9.94 6.89
CA LYS A 73 2.14 10.07 5.80
C LYS A 73 2.56 8.74 5.18
N TYR A 74 2.29 7.63 5.88
CA TYR A 74 2.76 6.30 5.50
C TYR A 74 1.60 5.32 5.42
N VAL A 75 1.85 4.25 4.69
CA VAL A 75 1.02 3.06 4.67
C VAL A 75 1.85 1.82 4.97
N ILE A 76 1.20 0.82 5.55
CA ILE A 76 1.78 -0.51 5.72
C ILE A 76 0.92 -1.51 4.96
N LYS A 77 1.54 -2.20 4.00
CA LYS A 77 0.95 -3.34 3.30
C LYS A 77 1.35 -4.61 4.03
N VAL A 78 0.36 -5.44 4.37
CA VAL A 78 0.53 -6.66 5.16
C VAL A 78 0.01 -7.86 4.38
N GLU A 79 0.80 -8.93 4.30
CA GLU A 79 0.42 -10.23 3.74
C GLU A 79 0.91 -11.36 4.65
N ARG A 80 0.25 -12.53 4.63
CA ARG A 80 0.78 -13.73 5.32
C ARG A 80 2.12 -14.13 4.70
N HIS A 81 3.04 -14.68 5.51
CA HIS A 81 4.34 -15.14 4.97
C HIS A 81 4.21 -16.21 3.90
N SER A 82 3.16 -17.02 3.94
CA SER A 82 2.81 -18.03 2.94
C SER A 82 2.49 -17.45 1.57
N ASN A 83 2.18 -16.14 1.49
CA ASN A 83 1.87 -15.46 0.24
C ASN A 83 3.17 -14.97 -0.44
N GLY A 84 3.27 -15.27 -1.74
CA GLY A 84 4.39 -14.88 -2.59
C GLY A 84 4.42 -13.41 -3.05
N PRO A 85 3.29 -12.78 -3.43
CA PRO A 85 3.32 -11.47 -4.07
C PRO A 85 4.05 -10.35 -3.30
N LEU A 86 3.75 -10.13 -2.00
CA LEU A 86 4.48 -9.12 -1.22
C LEU A 86 5.95 -9.49 -1.02
N PHE A 87 6.36 -10.77 -1.11
CA PHE A 87 7.78 -11.14 -1.12
C PHE A 87 8.50 -10.52 -2.31
N VAL A 88 7.91 -10.65 -3.50
CA VAL A 88 8.49 -10.15 -4.75
C VAL A 88 8.54 -8.62 -4.70
N GLU A 89 7.42 -7.99 -4.34
CA GLU A 89 7.31 -6.54 -4.24
C GLU A 89 8.30 -5.94 -3.24
N LYS A 90 8.41 -6.47 -2.01
CA LYS A 90 9.40 -5.94 -1.05
C LYS A 90 10.83 -6.02 -1.57
N ASN A 91 11.16 -7.08 -2.33
CA ASN A 91 12.51 -7.32 -2.83
C ASN A 91 12.85 -6.34 -3.96
N PHE A 92 11.86 -5.99 -4.79
CA PHE A 92 11.97 -4.89 -5.75
C PHE A 92 12.30 -3.57 -5.04
N TYR A 93 11.51 -3.19 -4.01
CA TYR A 93 11.75 -1.95 -3.26
C TYR A 93 13.11 -1.92 -2.57
N ILE A 94 13.53 -3.00 -1.91
CA ILE A 94 14.84 -3.07 -1.26
C ILE A 94 15.98 -2.83 -2.24
N ARG A 95 15.91 -3.41 -3.44
CA ARG A 95 16.99 -3.36 -4.43
C ARG A 95 17.00 -2.10 -5.30
N THR A 96 15.87 -1.41 -5.42
CA THR A 96 15.72 -0.35 -6.44
C THR A 96 15.14 0.95 -5.92
N ALA A 97 14.65 1.01 -4.68
CA ALA A 97 13.84 2.14 -4.23
C ALA A 97 14.41 2.85 -3.00
N GLN A 98 15.71 2.72 -2.76
CA GLN A 98 16.36 3.51 -1.72
C GLN A 98 16.32 4.98 -2.11
N MET A 99 16.06 5.86 -1.14
CA MET A 99 15.91 7.29 -1.39
C MET A 99 17.15 7.89 -2.08
N ASP A 100 18.35 7.48 -1.68
CA ASP A 100 19.60 7.96 -2.26
C ASP A 100 19.74 7.55 -3.72
N MET A 101 19.36 6.32 -4.09
CA MET A 101 19.38 5.84 -5.48
C MET A 101 18.41 6.64 -6.37
N ILE A 102 17.23 6.96 -5.85
CA ILE A 102 16.23 7.76 -6.57
C ILE A 102 16.76 9.20 -6.74
N ASN A 103 17.30 9.79 -5.68
CA ASN A 103 17.84 11.15 -5.71
C ASN A 103 19.04 11.28 -6.66
N GLU A 104 19.94 10.31 -6.65
CA GLU A 104 21.08 10.27 -7.58
C GLU A 104 20.60 10.21 -9.03
N TRP A 105 19.62 9.36 -9.34
CA TRP A 105 19.05 9.27 -10.68
C TRP A 105 18.43 10.60 -11.13
N VAL A 106 17.61 11.22 -10.27
CA VAL A 106 16.98 12.51 -10.53
C VAL A 106 18.03 13.59 -10.80
N ALA A 107 19.09 13.65 -9.99
CA ALA A 107 20.18 14.61 -10.16
C ALA A 107 20.95 14.37 -11.47
N ARG A 108 21.33 13.12 -11.75
CA ARG A 108 22.09 12.73 -12.95
C ARG A 108 21.34 13.00 -14.26
N ARG A 109 20.00 12.89 -14.23
CA ARG A 109 19.13 13.12 -15.38
C ARG A 109 18.55 14.54 -15.45
N HIS A 110 18.92 15.42 -14.51
CA HIS A 110 18.38 16.78 -14.40
C HIS A 110 16.85 16.83 -14.35
N MET A 111 16.24 15.85 -13.68
CA MET A 111 14.79 15.74 -13.55
C MET A 111 14.29 16.54 -12.36
N LYS A 112 13.01 16.91 -12.36
CA LYS A 112 12.35 17.51 -11.19
C LYS A 112 11.98 16.47 -10.14
N ALA A 113 11.51 15.31 -10.59
CA ALA A 113 11.09 14.20 -9.75
C ALA A 113 11.00 12.92 -10.60
N LEU A 114 11.06 11.76 -9.95
CA LEU A 114 10.83 10.46 -10.54
C LEU A 114 9.55 9.86 -9.96
N GLY A 115 8.71 9.24 -10.81
CA GLY A 115 7.46 8.56 -10.40
C GLY A 115 7.67 7.23 -9.67
N MET A 116 8.69 7.14 -8.82
CA MET A 116 9.10 5.94 -8.10
C MET A 116 8.86 6.11 -6.60
N PRO A 117 8.00 5.30 -5.96
CA PRO A 117 7.85 5.33 -4.51
C PRO A 117 9.15 4.88 -3.83
N TYR A 118 9.55 5.58 -2.77
CA TYR A 118 10.74 5.20 -2.01
C TYR A 118 10.41 4.17 -0.92
N PHE A 119 11.37 3.29 -0.64
CA PHE A 119 11.31 2.29 0.40
C PHE A 119 11.52 2.92 1.79
N LEU A 120 10.72 2.52 2.77
CA LEU A 120 10.85 2.98 4.16
C LEU A 120 11.24 1.86 5.13
N GLY A 121 10.76 0.64 4.91
CA GLY A 121 11.02 -0.47 5.83
C GLY A 121 10.26 -1.73 5.48
N THR A 122 10.72 -2.87 5.97
CA THR A 122 9.99 -4.14 5.90
C THR A 122 10.25 -4.94 7.16
N GLY A 123 9.35 -5.84 7.52
CA GLY A 123 9.55 -6.72 8.64
C GLY A 123 8.64 -7.93 8.64
N SER A 124 8.70 -8.66 9.75
CA SER A 124 7.77 -9.73 10.06
C SER A 124 7.07 -9.44 11.37
N HIS A 125 5.80 -9.78 11.47
CA HIS A 125 5.00 -9.55 12.66
C HIS A 125 4.12 -10.77 12.93
N HIS A 126 4.03 -11.20 14.19
CA HIS A 126 3.17 -12.31 14.58
C HIS A 126 1.90 -11.76 15.21
N TYR A 127 0.74 -12.18 14.70
CA TYR A 127 -0.55 -11.70 15.16
C TYR A 127 -1.59 -12.81 15.05
N GLY A 128 -2.38 -13.05 16.10
CA GLY A 128 -3.44 -14.06 16.08
C GLY A 128 -2.96 -15.47 15.72
N GLY A 129 -1.76 -15.86 16.14
CA GLY A 129 -1.16 -17.18 15.83
C GLY A 129 -0.56 -17.32 14.43
N GLU A 130 -0.61 -16.26 13.61
CA GLU A 130 -0.12 -16.26 12.23
C GLU A 130 1.10 -15.34 12.07
N LYS A 131 1.97 -15.66 11.12
CA LYS A 131 3.14 -14.83 10.79
C LYS A 131 2.90 -14.03 9.53
N TYR A 132 3.01 -12.72 9.64
CA TYR A 132 2.83 -11.75 8.56
C TYR A 132 4.16 -11.14 8.12
N ARG A 133 4.22 -10.78 6.86
CA ARG A 133 5.22 -9.91 6.26
C ARG A 133 4.57 -8.56 6.04
N PHE A 134 5.33 -7.50 6.28
CA PHE A 134 4.86 -6.17 5.98
C PHE A 134 5.90 -5.33 5.24
N LEU A 135 5.42 -4.32 4.52
CA LEU A 135 6.19 -3.34 3.77
C LEU A 135 5.64 -1.95 4.10
N VAL A 136 6.53 -1.03 4.48
CA VAL A 136 6.21 0.36 4.77
C VAL A 136 6.54 1.21 3.56
N LEU A 137 5.58 2.03 3.12
CA LEU A 137 5.71 2.93 1.97
C LEU A 137 5.13 4.31 2.29
N PRO A 138 5.52 5.35 1.54
CA PRO A 138 4.82 6.62 1.55
C PRO A 138 3.36 6.42 1.17
N ARG A 139 2.48 7.21 1.77
CA ARG A 139 1.08 7.25 1.36
C ARG A 139 0.93 8.12 0.12
N PHE A 140 0.12 7.64 -0.80
CA PHE A 140 -0.28 8.35 -2.01
C PHE A 140 -1.77 8.66 -2.01
N GLY A 141 -2.17 9.57 -2.88
CA GLY A 141 -3.54 9.99 -3.09
C GLY A 141 -4.33 9.01 -3.97
N ILE A 142 -5.23 9.57 -4.77
CA ILE A 142 -6.10 8.81 -5.65
C ILE A 142 -5.34 8.20 -6.83
N ASP A 143 -5.77 7.01 -7.27
CA ASP A 143 -5.25 6.40 -8.50
C ASP A 143 -5.80 7.09 -9.77
N ILE A 144 -5.01 7.04 -10.84
CA ILE A 144 -5.31 7.69 -12.11
C ILE A 144 -6.56 7.11 -12.78
N GLU A 145 -6.89 5.82 -12.55
CA GLU A 145 -8.12 5.24 -13.09
C GLU A 145 -9.37 5.90 -12.52
N LYS A 146 -9.42 6.14 -11.22
CA LYS A 146 -10.54 6.88 -10.60
C LYS A 146 -10.60 8.33 -11.10
N VAL A 147 -9.46 8.99 -11.31
CA VAL A 147 -9.42 10.34 -11.90
C VAL A 147 -9.97 10.30 -13.33
N PHE A 148 -9.57 9.31 -14.13
CA PHE A 148 -10.04 9.12 -15.49
C PHE A 148 -11.57 8.94 -15.55
N ILE A 149 -12.12 8.10 -14.66
CA ILE A 149 -13.56 7.89 -14.55
C ILE A 149 -14.28 9.18 -14.14
N ARG A 150 -13.76 9.91 -13.14
CA ARG A 150 -14.33 11.18 -12.65
C ARG A 150 -14.43 12.24 -13.75
N HIS A 151 -13.49 12.23 -14.69
CA HIS A 151 -13.47 13.14 -15.85
C HIS A 151 -14.17 12.57 -17.10
N GLY A 152 -15.12 11.64 -16.92
CA GLY A 152 -15.91 11.11 -18.03
C GLY A 152 -15.13 10.20 -18.97
N ARG A 153 -14.13 9.47 -18.44
CA ARG A 153 -13.26 8.56 -19.18
C ARG A 153 -12.51 9.26 -20.32
N ARG A 154 -12.11 10.50 -20.08
CA ARG A 154 -11.31 11.31 -21.00
C ARG A 154 -10.31 12.14 -20.21
N PHE A 155 -9.11 12.24 -20.75
CA PHE A 155 -8.14 13.23 -20.33
C PHE A 155 -7.91 14.24 -21.44
N HIS A 156 -7.58 15.47 -21.05
CA HIS A 156 -7.03 16.42 -22.00
C HIS A 156 -5.69 15.90 -22.51
N ILE A 157 -5.35 16.18 -23.77
CA ILE A 157 -4.12 15.70 -24.41
C ILE A 157 -2.87 16.04 -23.59
N LYS A 158 -2.81 17.25 -23.03
CA LYS A 158 -1.75 17.70 -22.11
C LYS A 158 -1.56 16.74 -20.93
N THR A 159 -2.64 16.36 -20.25
CA THR A 159 -2.59 15.43 -19.10
C THR A 159 -2.10 14.06 -19.53
N ALA A 160 -2.57 13.54 -20.68
CA ALA A 160 -2.12 12.26 -21.19
C ALA A 160 -0.60 12.26 -21.50
N PHE A 161 -0.09 13.32 -22.13
CA PHE A 161 1.35 13.48 -22.38
C PHE A 161 2.16 13.62 -21.08
N THR A 162 1.67 14.38 -20.10
CA THR A 162 2.34 14.49 -18.80
C THR A 162 2.43 13.13 -18.10
N LEU A 163 1.34 12.37 -18.05
CA LEU A 163 1.35 11.02 -17.48
C LEU A 163 2.30 10.09 -18.24
N ALA A 164 2.27 10.11 -19.57
CA ALA A 164 3.15 9.29 -20.40
C ALA A 164 4.63 9.59 -20.13
N SER A 165 5.01 10.87 -20.00
CA SER A 165 6.38 11.26 -19.66
C SER A 165 6.83 10.65 -18.33
N TYR A 166 6.04 10.83 -17.26
CA TYR A 166 6.37 10.27 -15.94
C TYR A 166 6.46 8.74 -15.95
N ILE A 167 5.59 8.07 -16.72
CA ILE A 167 5.61 6.61 -16.86
C ILE A 167 6.89 6.17 -17.57
N ILE A 168 7.26 6.82 -18.68
CA ILE A 168 8.48 6.49 -19.43
C ILE A 168 9.72 6.68 -18.56
N ASP A 169 9.78 7.78 -17.81
CA ASP A 169 10.89 8.06 -16.90
C ASP A 169 11.03 6.98 -15.81
N ALA A 170 9.91 6.57 -15.21
CA ALA A 170 9.87 5.49 -14.22
C ALA A 170 10.25 4.13 -14.83
N LEU A 171 9.80 3.85 -16.06
CA LEU A 171 10.15 2.63 -16.79
C LEU A 171 11.64 2.59 -17.12
N GLU A 172 12.23 3.69 -17.61
CA GLU A 172 13.68 3.78 -17.85
C GLU A 172 14.45 3.46 -16.57
N TYR A 173 14.04 4.06 -15.43
CA TYR A 173 14.67 3.79 -14.14
C TYR A 173 14.64 2.31 -13.77
N ILE A 174 13.47 1.67 -13.75
CA ILE A 174 13.37 0.27 -13.31
C ILE A 174 14.04 -0.70 -14.30
N HIS A 175 13.99 -0.40 -15.60
CA HIS A 175 14.65 -1.22 -16.62
C HIS A 175 16.18 -1.15 -16.47
N CYS A 176 16.74 0.01 -16.12
CA CYS A 176 18.16 0.13 -15.78
C CYS A 176 18.57 -0.64 -14.51
N HIS A 177 17.61 -1.01 -13.67
CA HIS A 177 17.82 -1.87 -12.50
C HIS A 177 17.34 -3.31 -12.73
N GLU A 178 17.19 -3.73 -13.99
CA GLU A 178 16.88 -5.10 -14.40
C GLU A 178 15.46 -5.57 -14.01
N TYR A 179 14.52 -4.65 -13.81
CA TYR A 179 13.11 -4.96 -13.53
C TYR A 179 12.18 -4.50 -14.64
N ILE A 180 11.21 -5.35 -14.95
CA ILE A 180 10.02 -5.01 -15.73
C ILE A 180 8.81 -4.87 -14.80
N HIS A 181 7.97 -3.86 -15.01
CA HIS A 181 6.72 -3.73 -14.24
C HIS A 181 5.63 -4.68 -14.76
N ALA A 182 5.50 -4.83 -16.09
CA ALA A 182 4.53 -5.69 -16.78
C ALA A 182 3.02 -5.46 -16.50
N ASP A 183 2.64 -4.46 -15.70
CA ASP A 183 1.25 -4.18 -15.31
C ASP A 183 0.98 -2.67 -15.18
N ILE A 184 1.43 -1.89 -16.16
CA ILE A 184 1.19 -0.44 -16.20
C ILE A 184 -0.26 -0.19 -16.60
N LYS A 185 -1.05 0.34 -15.67
CA LYS A 185 -2.47 0.69 -15.84
C LYS A 185 -2.88 1.76 -14.84
N GLY A 186 -4.01 2.43 -15.08
CA GLY A 186 -4.47 3.56 -14.27
C GLY A 186 -4.63 3.27 -12.77
N SER A 187 -5.01 2.04 -12.39
CA SER A 187 -5.15 1.65 -10.98
C SER A 187 -3.81 1.51 -10.23
N ASN A 188 -2.70 1.38 -10.96
CA ASN A 188 -1.34 1.22 -10.39
C ASN A 188 -0.53 2.53 -10.47
N LEU A 189 -1.13 3.61 -10.96
CA LEU A 189 -0.54 4.95 -11.00
C LEU A 189 -1.25 5.79 -9.95
N LEU A 190 -0.52 6.28 -8.96
CA LEU A 190 -1.09 7.09 -7.87
C LEU A 190 -0.54 8.50 -7.89
N LEU A 191 -1.39 9.48 -7.56
CA LEU A 191 -0.96 10.86 -7.35
C LEU A 191 -0.29 11.02 -5.99
N GLY A 192 0.59 12.02 -5.86
CA GLY A 192 1.07 12.47 -4.56
C GLY A 192 -0.07 12.95 -3.66
N LEU A 193 0.19 13.03 -2.35
CA LEU A 193 -0.66 13.81 -1.45
C LEU A 193 -0.31 15.30 -1.67
N ASP A 194 -1.34 16.14 -1.77
CA ASP A 194 -1.19 17.61 -1.87
C ASP A 194 -0.56 18.21 -0.60
#